data_AF-A0A348ZVW1-F1
#
_entry.id   AF-A0A348ZVW1-F1
#
_cell.length_a   1.000
_cell.length_b   1.000
_cell.length_c   1.000
_cell.angle_alpha   90.00
_cell.angle_beta   90.00
_cell.angle_gamma   90.00
#
_symmetry.space_group_name_H-M   'P 1'
#
loop_
_entity.id
_entity.type
_entity.pdbx_description
1 polymer ?
#
loop_
_entity_poly.entity_id
_entity_poly.type
_entity_poly.pdbx_seq_one_letter_code
_entity_poly.pdbx_strand_id
1 'polypeptide(L)'
;MNERDRWKKGLRVYSDSDDEKNRFLTLAMGECWHSLELGCPVCTCRGGGFICGLCHDFVVANNDFATEEDFPKLWKWVNGLPALKEGLGETEGTSCADSAGRRAFVQKVYELLTKMHRDGGER
;
A
#
# COMPACT_ATOMS: atom_id res chain seq x y z
N MET A 1 19.97 10.87 -10.62
CA MET A 1 18.65 11.10 -9.98
C MET A 1 18.46 10.01 -8.95
N ASN A 2 18.32 10.38 -7.67
CA ASN A 2 18.32 9.45 -6.55
C ASN A 2 16.87 8.91 -6.34
N GLU A 3 16.69 7.59 -6.23
CA GLU A 3 15.38 6.92 -6.11
C GLU A 3 14.57 7.39 -4.87
N ARG A 4 15.24 8.06 -3.93
CA ARG A 4 14.66 8.64 -2.71
C ARG A 4 13.75 9.84 -2.92
N ASP A 5 13.85 10.55 -4.04
CA ASP A 5 13.15 11.83 -4.22
C ASP A 5 11.84 11.74 -5.03
N ARG A 6 11.50 10.57 -5.57
CA ARG A 6 10.28 10.39 -6.38
C ARG A 6 8.98 10.48 -5.56
N TRP A 7 9.06 10.27 -4.25
CA TRP A 7 7.91 10.11 -3.34
C TRP A 7 7.40 11.40 -2.71
N LYS A 8 8.12 12.52 -2.88
CA LYS A 8 7.91 13.76 -2.10
C LYS A 8 6.77 14.67 -2.58
N LYS A 9 6.13 14.43 -3.74
CA LYS A 9 5.31 15.46 -4.42
C LYS A 9 3.78 15.29 -4.41
N GLY A 10 3.20 14.30 -3.72
CA GLY A 10 1.80 13.93 -4.01
C GLY A 10 0.77 13.84 -2.88
N LEU A 11 1.10 14.16 -1.63
CA LEU A 11 0.29 13.68 -0.50
C LEU A 11 -0.32 14.79 0.36
N ARG A 12 -1.50 15.28 -0.02
CA ARG A 12 -2.36 16.13 0.83
C ARG A 12 -3.39 15.26 1.56
N VAL A 13 -3.39 15.36 2.90
CA VAL A 13 -4.47 15.09 3.87
C VAL A 13 -5.39 13.92 3.53
N TYR A 14 -5.09 12.74 4.08
CA TYR A 14 -5.85 11.51 3.88
C TYR A 14 -7.07 11.39 4.82
N SER A 15 -8.20 10.95 4.27
CA SER A 15 -9.37 10.42 4.97
C SER A 15 -9.11 9.00 5.51
N ASP A 16 -9.87 8.57 6.51
CA ASP A 16 -9.62 7.35 7.29
C ASP A 16 -10.13 6.05 6.61
N SER A 17 -10.27 6.03 5.29
CA SER A 17 -10.80 4.88 4.56
C SER A 17 -9.74 3.80 4.28
N ASP A 18 -10.16 2.53 4.24
CA ASP A 18 -9.27 1.40 3.95
C ASP A 18 -8.64 1.53 2.54
N ASP A 19 -9.37 2.02 1.54
CA ASP A 19 -8.86 2.28 0.18
C ASP A 19 -7.72 3.29 0.17
N GLU A 20 -7.78 4.34 0.98
CA GLU A 20 -6.71 5.34 1.05
C GLU A 20 -5.45 4.79 1.70
N LYS A 21 -5.60 3.97 2.74
CA LYS A 21 -4.48 3.27 3.40
C LYS A 21 -3.83 2.28 2.43
N ASN A 22 -4.65 1.47 1.77
CA ASN A 22 -4.22 0.53 0.75
C ASN A 22 -3.52 1.24 -0.41
N ARG A 23 -4.05 2.38 -0.86
CA ARG A 23 -3.41 3.25 -1.85
C ARG A 23 -2.06 3.79 -1.39
N PHE A 24 -2.00 4.37 -0.19
CA PHE A 24 -0.77 4.90 0.36
C PHE A 24 0.32 3.82 0.43
N LEU A 25 -0.01 2.65 0.96
CA LEU A 25 0.92 1.54 1.14
C LEU A 25 1.37 0.96 -0.20
N THR A 26 0.43 0.75 -1.14
CA THR A 26 0.74 0.31 -2.51
C THR A 26 1.75 1.23 -3.17
N LEU A 27 1.51 2.55 -3.08
CA LEU A 27 2.45 3.53 -3.60
C LEU A 27 3.79 3.42 -2.85
N ALA A 28 3.82 3.48 -1.52
CA ALA A 28 5.05 3.39 -0.74
C ALA A 28 5.92 2.15 -1.05
N MET A 29 5.29 1.05 -1.49
CA MET A 29 5.95 -0.19 -1.92
C MET A 29 6.63 -0.12 -3.29
N GLY A 30 6.45 0.96 -4.07
CA GLY A 30 6.94 1.02 -5.45
C GLY A 30 5.87 0.70 -6.50
N GLU A 31 4.65 0.37 -6.09
CA GLU A 31 3.64 -0.19 -6.98
C GLU A 31 2.65 0.85 -7.50
N CYS A 32 1.95 0.49 -8.57
CA CYS A 32 0.94 1.35 -9.16
C CYS A 32 -0.41 1.15 -8.47
N TRP A 33 -0.96 2.23 -7.91
CA TRP A 33 -2.38 2.30 -7.57
C TRP A 33 -3.16 2.81 -8.76
N HIS A 34 -4.20 2.09 -9.14
CA HIS A 34 -4.91 2.36 -10.38
C HIS A 34 -6.28 2.98 -10.10
N SER A 35 -6.57 4.11 -10.75
CA SER A 35 -7.93 4.62 -10.79
C SER A 35 -8.70 3.85 -11.86
N LEU A 36 -9.80 3.20 -11.47
CA LEU A 36 -10.72 2.55 -12.40
C LEU A 36 -11.30 3.53 -13.43
N GLU A 37 -11.29 4.85 -13.13
CA GLU A 37 -11.75 5.90 -14.03
C GLU A 37 -10.72 6.31 -15.11
N LEU A 38 -9.44 5.96 -14.94
CA LEU A 38 -8.36 6.37 -15.84
C LEU A 38 -7.82 5.22 -16.72
N GLY A 39 -8.25 3.98 -16.48
CA GLY A 39 -7.86 2.81 -17.27
C GLY A 39 -8.66 2.69 -18.56
N CYS A 40 -8.03 2.20 -19.64
CA CYS A 40 -8.78 1.73 -20.80
C CYS A 40 -9.40 0.37 -20.44
N PRO A 41 -10.72 0.23 -20.33
CA PRO A 41 -11.35 -1.03 -19.98
C PRO A 41 -11.07 -2.07 -21.07
N VAL A 42 -10.52 -3.21 -20.68
CA VAL A 42 -10.35 -4.39 -21.53
C VAL A 42 -11.50 -5.35 -21.21
N CYS A 43 -12.55 -5.27 -22.03
CA CYS A 43 -13.80 -6.00 -21.82
C CYS A 43 -13.78 -7.46 -22.31
N THR A 44 -12.63 -8.11 -22.45
CA THR A 44 -12.54 -9.45 -23.07
C THR A 44 -12.70 -10.62 -22.10
N CYS A 45 -12.75 -10.39 -20.78
CA CYS A 45 -12.93 -11.44 -19.77
C CYS A 45 -14.14 -11.14 -18.85
N ARG A 46 -14.81 -12.20 -18.37
CA ARG A 46 -16.08 -12.18 -17.61
C ARG A 46 -16.08 -11.41 -16.27
N GLY A 47 -14.98 -10.73 -15.91
CA GLY A 47 -14.87 -9.86 -14.73
C GLY A 47 -14.47 -8.42 -15.02
N GLY A 48 -14.15 -8.08 -16.28
CA GLY A 48 -13.54 -6.81 -16.63
C GLY A 48 -12.12 -6.67 -16.05
N GLY A 49 -11.29 -5.90 -16.73
CA GLY A 49 -9.99 -5.45 -16.24
C GLY A 49 -9.57 -4.26 -17.08
N PHE A 50 -8.46 -3.62 -16.75
CA PHE A 50 -7.91 -2.53 -17.56
C PHE A 50 -6.41 -2.68 -17.66
N ILE A 51 -5.85 -2.17 -18.76
CA ILE A 51 -4.40 -2.04 -18.89
C ILE A 51 -4.00 -0.72 -18.27
N CYS A 52 -3.13 -0.76 -17.27
CA CYS A 52 -2.57 0.45 -16.69
C CYS A 52 -1.70 1.17 -17.72
N GLY A 53 -2.00 2.44 -18.00
CA GLY A 53 -1.19 3.26 -18.92
C GLY A 53 0.22 3.61 -18.40
N LEU A 54 0.54 3.29 -17.13
CA LEU A 54 1.84 3.57 -16.52
C LEU A 54 2.74 2.33 -16.42
N CYS A 55 2.21 1.18 -16.02
CA CYS A 55 2.97 -0.08 -15.96
C CYS A 55 2.71 -1.03 -17.14
N HIS A 56 1.70 -0.74 -17.97
CA HIS A 56 1.26 -1.59 -19.08
C HIS A 56 0.82 -3.01 -18.68
N ASP A 57 0.59 -3.24 -17.38
CA ASP A 57 0.07 -4.50 -16.88
C ASP A 57 -1.46 -4.55 -16.91
N PHE A 58 -1.98 -5.77 -17.02
CA PHE A 58 -3.40 -6.06 -16.88
C PHE A 58 -3.80 -6.09 -15.41
N VAL A 59 -4.76 -5.26 -15.03
CA VAL A 59 -5.20 -5.08 -13.64
C VAL A 59 -6.68 -5.43 -13.53
N VAL A 60 -6.99 -6.26 -12.54
CA VAL A 60 -8.36 -6.69 -12.22
C VAL A 60 -8.89 -5.99 -10.96
N ALA A 61 -8.01 -5.72 -10.00
CA ALA A 61 -8.33 -4.98 -8.78
C ALA A 61 -7.07 -4.29 -8.23
N ASN A 62 -7.26 -3.29 -7.36
CA ASN A 62 -6.17 -2.75 -6.54
C ASN A 62 -5.90 -3.66 -5.33
N ASN A 63 -4.74 -3.49 -4.70
CA ASN A 63 -4.40 -4.23 -3.48
C ASN A 63 -5.40 -3.91 -2.35
N ASP A 64 -5.87 -4.93 -1.64
CA ASP A 64 -6.57 -4.80 -0.37
C ASP A 64 -5.88 -5.60 0.73
N PHE A 65 -5.03 -4.95 1.52
CA PHE A 65 -4.20 -5.61 2.51
C PHE A 65 -4.97 -6.14 3.74
N ALA A 66 -6.28 -5.91 3.83
CA ALA A 66 -7.13 -6.57 4.82
C ALA A 66 -7.49 -8.02 4.43
N THR A 67 -7.31 -8.39 3.16
CA THR A 67 -7.62 -9.71 2.59
C THR A 67 -6.51 -10.73 2.81
N GLU A 68 -6.80 -12.02 2.64
CA GLU A 68 -5.81 -13.08 2.80
C GLU A 68 -4.84 -13.13 1.62
N GLU A 69 -5.31 -12.70 0.46
CA GLU A 69 -4.61 -12.70 -0.81
C GLU A 69 -3.48 -11.67 -0.81
N ASP A 70 -3.77 -10.42 -0.41
CA ASP A 70 -2.80 -9.32 -0.51
C ASP A 70 -2.01 -9.07 0.79
N PHE A 71 -2.51 -9.47 1.95
CA PHE A 71 -1.80 -9.26 3.22
C PHE A 71 -0.37 -9.83 3.25
N PRO A 72 -0.08 -11.05 2.76
CA PRO A 72 1.28 -11.61 2.77
C PRO A 72 2.31 -10.74 2.04
N LYS A 73 1.86 -9.98 1.03
CA LYS A 73 2.69 -9.08 0.24
C LYS A 73 3.17 -7.89 1.07
N LEU A 74 2.24 -7.24 1.80
CA LEU A 74 2.58 -6.17 2.74
C LEU A 74 3.48 -6.68 3.87
N TRP A 75 3.14 -7.84 4.43
CA TRP A 75 3.92 -8.48 5.50
C TRP A 75 5.38 -8.75 5.07
N LYS A 76 5.57 -9.31 3.87
CA LYS A 76 6.91 -9.58 3.32
C LYS A 76 7.70 -8.29 3.09
N TRP A 77 7.06 -7.25 2.55
CA TRP A 77 7.71 -5.97 2.32
C TRP A 77 8.19 -5.32 3.62
N VAL A 78 7.32 -5.26 4.63
CA VAL A 78 7.66 -4.75 5.97
C VAL A 78 8.85 -5.49 6.58
N ASN A 79 8.83 -6.83 6.52
CA ASN A 79 9.91 -7.66 7.06
C ASN A 79 11.23 -7.56 6.27
N GLY A 80 11.19 -7.07 5.03
CA GLY A 80 12.37 -6.79 4.22
C GLY A 80 13.04 -5.44 4.54
N LEU A 81 12.40 -4.58 5.34
CA LEU A 81 12.89 -3.23 5.65
C LEU A 81 13.22 -3.10 7.15
N PRO A 82 14.50 -3.10 7.54
CA PRO A 82 14.92 -3.05 8.95
C PRO A 82 14.28 -1.90 9.74
N ALA A 83 14.21 -0.69 9.16
CA ALA A 83 13.62 0.47 9.82
C ALA A 83 12.11 0.31 10.13
N LEU A 84 11.36 -0.37 9.25
CA LEU A 84 9.94 -0.64 9.51
C LEU A 84 9.77 -1.76 10.51
N LYS A 85 10.60 -2.80 10.41
CA LYS A 85 10.60 -3.92 11.36
C LYS A 85 10.90 -3.43 12.78
N GLU A 86 11.91 -2.58 12.95
CA GLU A 86 12.24 -1.96 14.23
C GLU A 86 11.12 -1.04 14.75
N GLY A 87 10.56 -0.20 13.87
CA GLY A 87 9.50 0.74 14.26
C GLY A 87 8.16 0.08 14.63
N LEU A 88 7.88 -1.11 14.10
CA LEU A 88 6.69 -1.90 14.45
C LEU A 88 6.89 -2.76 15.70
N GLY A 89 8.13 -2.96 16.14
CA GLY A 89 8.49 -3.86 17.24
C GLY A 89 8.17 -5.33 16.95
N GLU A 90 8.28 -6.18 17.98
CA GLU A 90 7.80 -7.57 17.94
C GLU A 90 6.26 -7.56 17.83
N THR A 91 5.77 -7.42 16.61
CA THR A 91 4.35 -7.64 16.28
C THR A 91 4.04 -9.14 16.25
N GLU A 92 4.51 -9.89 17.25
CA GLU A 92 4.21 -11.33 17.40
C GLU A 92 2.77 -11.60 17.88
N GLY A 93 2.02 -10.56 18.25
CA GLY A 93 0.69 -10.70 18.86
C GLY A 93 -0.50 -10.28 18.01
N THR A 94 -0.31 -9.79 16.77
CA THR A 94 -1.47 -9.45 15.93
C THR A 94 -1.87 -10.72 15.19
N SER A 95 -2.99 -11.34 15.59
CA SER A 95 -3.58 -12.50 14.89
C SER A 95 -3.81 -12.13 13.41
N CYS A 96 -2.81 -12.37 12.56
CA CYS A 96 -2.95 -12.15 11.11
C CYS A 96 -3.86 -13.20 10.46
N ALA A 97 -4.36 -14.15 11.26
CA ALA A 97 -5.29 -15.19 10.86
C ALA A 97 -6.67 -14.63 10.47
N ASP A 98 -7.08 -13.50 11.07
CA ASP A 98 -8.37 -12.88 10.80
C ASP A 98 -8.26 -11.47 10.18
N SER A 99 -9.34 -11.03 9.55
CA SER A 99 -9.39 -9.73 8.86
C SER A 99 -9.28 -8.53 9.79
N ALA A 100 -9.59 -8.67 11.08
CA ALA A 100 -9.45 -7.59 12.05
C ALA A 100 -7.98 -7.39 12.43
N GLY A 101 -7.24 -8.47 12.66
CA GLY A 101 -5.81 -8.42 12.89
C GLY A 101 -5.02 -7.93 11.68
N ARG A 102 -5.40 -8.34 10.45
CA ARG A 102 -4.81 -7.80 9.22
C ARG A 102 -5.02 -6.29 9.11
N ARG A 103 -6.24 -5.78 9.34
CA ARG A 103 -6.52 -4.33 9.35
C ARG A 103 -5.74 -3.58 10.42
N ALA A 104 -5.64 -4.14 11.63
CA ALA A 104 -4.86 -3.53 12.70
C ALA A 104 -3.37 -3.43 12.33
N PHE A 105 -2.83 -4.44 11.65
CA PHE A 105 -1.46 -4.39 11.13
C PHE A 105 -1.30 -3.33 10.03
N VAL A 106 -2.19 -3.30 9.04
CA VAL A 106 -2.22 -2.29 7.97
C VAL A 106 -2.24 -0.87 8.56
N GLN A 107 -3.08 -0.63 9.57
CA GLN A 107 -3.16 0.64 10.28
C GLN A 107 -1.83 1.04 10.91
N LYS A 108 -1.17 0.12 11.64
CA LYS A 108 0.12 0.39 12.29
C LYS A 108 1.21 0.74 11.28
N VAL A 109 1.27 0.01 10.15
CA VAL A 109 2.25 0.29 9.08
C VAL A 109 2.00 1.68 8.48
N TYR A 110 0.74 2.00 8.21
CA TYR A 110 0.34 3.30 7.69
C TYR A 110 0.70 4.46 8.64
N GLU A 111 0.40 4.31 9.93
CA GLU A 111 0.73 5.32 10.96
C GLU A 111 2.23 5.54 11.10
N LEU A 112 3.01 4.45 11.13
CA LEU A 112 4.46 4.51 11.26
C LEU A 112 5.07 5.26 10.06
N LEU A 113 4.71 4.88 8.84
CA LEU A 113 5.21 5.53 7.62
C LEU A 113 4.80 6.99 7.54
N THR A 114 3.56 7.31 7.92
CA THR A 114 3.07 8.70 7.93
C THR A 114 3.81 9.54 8.96
N LYS A 115 4.12 8.97 10.13
CA LYS A 115 4.94 9.62 11.15
C LYS A 115 6.36 9.86 10.68
N MET A 116 7.02 8.85 10.11
CA MET A 116 8.35 8.99 9.51
C MET A 116 8.40 10.06 8.42
N HIS A 117 7.32 10.22 7.64
CA HIS A 117 7.23 11.25 6.62
C HIS A 117 7.14 12.66 7.21
N ARG A 118 6.39 12.85 8.31
CA ARG A 118 6.31 14.14 9.02
C ARG A 118 7.65 14.50 9.65
N ASP A 119 8.29 13.57 10.34
CA ASP A 119 9.53 13.80 11.07
C ASP A 119 10.75 13.96 10.14
N GLY A 120 10.67 13.44 8.91
CA GLY A 120 11.71 13.57 7.88
C GLY A 120 11.67 14.86 7.06
N GLY A 121 10.66 15.71 7.26
CA GLY A 121 10.48 17.00 6.56
C GLY A 121 11.11 18.21 7.26
N GLU A 122 11.60 18.05 8.49
CA GLU A 122 12.14 19.15 9.33
C GLU A 122 13.67 19.17 9.44
N ARG A 123 14.41 18.58 8.48
CA ARG A 123 15.88 18.64 8.45
C ARG A 123 16.42 19.19 7.14
#